data_AF-A0A9P1NN22-F1
#
_entry.id   AF-A0A9P1NN22-F1
#
_cell.length_a   1.000
_cell.length_b   1.000
_cell.length_c   1.000
_cell.angle_alpha   90.00
_cell.angle_beta   90.00
_cell.angle_gamma   90.00
#
_symmetry.space_group_name_H-M   'P 1'
#
loop_
_entity.id
_entity.type
_entity.pdbx_description
1 polymer ?
#
loop_
_entity_poly.entity_id
_entity_poly.type
_entity_poly.pdbx_seq_one_letter_code
_entity_poly.pdbx_strand_id
1 'polypeptide(L)' 'MNPETQAVLAALPGPGERGETIPAVAVKAGLPLWKARCAVSALKAIAPGTIEDIGPATAKRGATGEHLYRRAS' A
#
# COMPACT_ATOMS: atom_id res chain seq x y z
N MET A 1 0.14 -11.59 -13.26
CA MET A 1 0.36 -10.78 -12.03
C MET A 1 0.94 -11.72 -10.97
N ASN A 2 2.00 -11.32 -10.27
CA ASN A 2 2.62 -12.14 -9.22
C ASN A 2 1.67 -12.27 -8.00
N PRO A 3 1.53 -13.46 -7.36
CA PRO A 3 0.69 -13.66 -6.16
C PRO A 3 0.94 -12.65 -5.04
N GLU A 4 2.18 -12.20 -4.83
CA GLU A 4 2.50 -11.23 -3.78
C GLU A 4 1.93 -9.84 -4.09
N THR A 5 1.98 -9.45 -5.36
CA THR A 5 1.36 -8.22 -5.86
C THR A 5 -0.16 -8.27 -5.74
N GLN A 6 -0.76 -9.43 -6.04
CA GLN A 6 -2.19 -9.65 -5.90
C GLN A 6 -2.63 -9.62 -4.43
N ALA A 7 -1.85 -10.23 -3.52
CA ALA A 7 -2.13 -10.21 -2.08
C ALA A 7 -2.06 -8.79 -1.50
N VAL A 8 -1.06 -8.00 -1.88
CA VAL A 8 -0.97 -6.58 -1.50
C VAL A 8 -2.14 -5.79 -2.07
N LEU A 9 -2.51 -6.02 -3.32
CA LEU A 9 -3.65 -5.33 -3.94
C LEU A 9 -4.97 -5.65 -3.23
N ALA A 10 -5.19 -6.91 -2.85
CA ALA A 10 -6.37 -7.34 -2.11
C ALA A 10 -6.40 -6.79 -0.68
N ALA A 11 -5.23 -6.63 -0.05
CA ALA A 11 -5.09 -6.08 1.30
C ALA A 11 -5.25 -4.55 1.36
N LEU A 12 -5.09 -3.86 0.22
CA LEU A 12 -5.26 -2.42 0.15
C LEU A 12 -6.75 -2.02 0.26
N PRO A 13 -7.05 -0.91 0.96
CA PRO A 13 -8.39 -0.34 1.01
C PRO A 13 -8.95 -0.11 -0.40
N GLY A 14 -10.26 -0.27 -0.54
CA GLY A 14 -10.98 -0.01 -1.78
C GLY A 14 -10.97 1.46 -2.18
N PRO A 15 -11.48 1.76 -3.38
CA PRO A 15 -11.58 3.12 -3.86
C PRO A 15 -12.51 3.95 -2.96
N GLY A 16 -12.09 5.18 -2.66
CA GLY A 16 -12.82 6.09 -1.76
C GLY A 16 -12.64 5.81 -0.26
N GLU A 17 -12.06 4.68 0.13
CA GLU A 17 -11.73 4.41 1.54
C GLU A 17 -10.51 5.21 2.01
N ARG A 18 -10.33 5.27 3.33
CA ARG A 18 -9.12 5.84 3.93
C ARG A 18 -7.95 4.90 3.62
N GLY A 19 -6.87 5.46 3.10
CA GLY A 19 -5.66 4.70 2.77
C GLY A 19 -4.97 4.16 4.02
N GLU A 20 -4.05 3.24 3.78
CA GLU A 20 -3.35 2.49 4.82
C GLU A 20 -1.83 2.47 4.57
N THR A 21 -1.04 2.38 5.63
CA THR A 21 0.42 2.33 5.53
C THR A 21 0.89 0.96 5.02
N ILE A 22 2.05 0.93 4.35
CA ILE A 22 2.63 -0.32 3.83
C ILE A 22 2.80 -1.40 4.92
N PRO A 23 3.23 -1.09 6.17
CA PRO A 23 3.31 -2.11 7.21
C PRO A 23 1.96 -2.74 7.56
N ALA A 24 0.89 -1.96 7.65
CA ALA A 24 -0.43 -2.49 7.94
C ALA A 24 -0.95 -3.37 6.78
N VAL A 25 -0.72 -2.95 5.54
CA VAL A 25 -1.00 -3.74 4.34
C VAL A 25 -0.19 -5.04 4.33
N ALA A 26 1.08 -5.01 4.73
CA ALA A 26 1.94 -6.19 4.81
C ALA A 26 1.38 -7.23 5.80
N VAL A 27 0.92 -6.77 6.97
CA VAL A 27 0.28 -7.63 7.98
C VAL A 27 -1.00 -8.27 7.42
N LYS A 28 -1.87 -7.48 6.79
CA LYS A 28 -3.11 -8.00 6.17
C LYS A 28 -2.86 -8.97 5.03
N ALA A 29 -1.82 -8.72 4.23
CA ALA A 29 -1.42 -9.59 3.13
C ALA A 29 -0.68 -10.87 3.61
N GLY A 30 -0.32 -10.96 4.89
CA GLY A 30 0.49 -12.06 5.42
C GLY A 30 1.91 -12.08 4.84
N LEU A 31 2.46 -10.91 4.49
CA LEU A 31 3.75 -10.78 3.83
C LEU A 31 4.77 -10.05 4.72
N PRO A 32 6.07 -10.38 4.58
CA PRO A 32 7.14 -9.55 5.13
C PRO A 32 7.09 -8.12 4.57
N LEU A 33 7.40 -7.13 5.41
CA LEU A 33 7.38 -5.70 5.04
C LEU A 33 8.16 -5.38 3.77
N TRP A 34 9.34 -5.99 3.60
CA TRP A 34 10.17 -5.75 2.41
C TRP A 34 9.50 -6.24 1.12
N LYS A 35 8.78 -7.39 1.18
CA LYS A 35 8.00 -7.89 0.03
C LYS A 35 6.83 -6.96 -0.28
N ALA A 36 6.11 -6.51 0.74
CA ALA A 36 5.03 -5.56 0.56
C ALA A 36 5.51 -4.24 -0.07
N ARG A 37 6.67 -3.71 0.36
CA ARG A 37 7.31 -2.55 -0.27
C ARG A 37 7.63 -2.79 -1.74
N CYS A 38 8.28 -3.93 -2.07
CA CYS A 38 8.57 -4.28 -3.45
C CYS A 38 7.30 -4.42 -4.30
N ALA A 39 6.24 -5.03 -3.75
CA ALA A 39 4.96 -5.20 -4.43
C ALA A 39 4.26 -3.85 -4.69
N VAL A 40 4.24 -2.93 -3.72
CA VAL A 40 3.73 -1.56 -3.90
C VAL A 40 4.54 -0.81 -4.97
N SER A 41 5.87 -0.87 -4.92
CA SER A 41 6.72 -0.27 -5.97
C SER A 41 6.46 -0.88 -7.35
N ALA A 42 6.28 -2.20 -7.44
CA ALA A 42 5.95 -2.89 -8.68
C ALA A 42 4.57 -2.48 -9.22
N LEU A 43 3.56 -2.32 -8.36
CA LEU A 43 2.24 -1.80 -8.74
C LEU A 43 2.35 -0.39 -9.34
N LYS A 44 3.12 0.50 -8.70
CA LYS A 44 3.33 1.87 -9.21
C LYS A 44 4.05 1.89 -10.57
N ALA A 45 4.99 0.98 -10.79
CA ALA A 45 5.81 0.95 -12.00
C ALA A 45 5.12 0.24 -13.18
N ILE A 46 4.49 -0.90 -12.93
CA ILE A 46 3.98 -1.81 -13.97
C ILE A 46 2.49 -1.55 -14.26
N ALA A 47 1.73 -1.13 -13.25
CA ALA A 47 0.30 -0.88 -13.38
C ALA A 47 -0.05 0.47 -12.73
N PRO A 48 0.48 1.59 -13.27
CA PRO A 48 0.16 2.91 -12.78
C PRO A 48 -1.35 3.13 -12.86
N GLY A 49 -1.94 3.62 -11.76
CA GLY A 49 -3.39 3.75 -11.64
C GLY A 49 -4.11 2.57 -11.00
N THR A 50 -3.41 1.51 -10.58
CA THR A 50 -4.04 0.44 -9.75
C THR A 50 -4.08 0.83 -8.27
N ILE A 51 -3.13 1.66 -7.84
CA ILE A 51 -3.04 2.17 -6.47
C ILE A 51 -2.73 3.65 -6.50
N GLU A 52 -3.20 4.37 -5.49
CA GLU A 52 -2.97 5.80 -5.31
C GLU A 52 -2.34 6.08 -3.94
N ASP A 53 -1.49 7.10 -3.91
CA ASP A 53 -0.84 7.62 -2.72
C ASP A 53 -1.69 8.79 -2.21
N ILE A 54 -2.30 8.63 -1.04
CA ILE A 54 -3.20 9.63 -0.43
C ILE A 54 -2.39 10.68 0.35
N GLY A 55 -1.07 10.54 0.40
CA GLY A 55 -0.17 11.43 1.12
C GLY A 55 0.20 10.91 2.52
N PRO A 56 0.77 11.77 3.36
CA PRO A 56 1.37 11.33 4.62
C PRO A 56 0.32 10.84 5.62
N ALA A 57 0.57 9.69 6.24
CA ALA A 57 -0.09 9.27 7.45
C ALA A 57 0.16 10.35 8.51
N THR A 58 -0.88 11.06 8.92
CA THR A 58 -0.78 12.26 9.76
C THR A 58 0.01 11.93 11.04
N ALA A 59 1.26 12.39 11.11
CA ALA A 59 2.12 12.13 12.24
C ALA A 59 1.74 13.07 13.40
N LYS A 60 1.20 12.51 14.49
CA LYS A 60 1.54 13.09 15.80
C LYS A 60 3.08 13.10 15.88
N ARG A 61 3.64 14.26 16.26
CA ARG A 61 5.10 14.53 16.40
C ARG A 61 5.89 13.24 16.70
N GLY A 62 6.65 12.74 15.73
CA GLY A 62 7.55 11.60 15.90
C GLY A 62 7.31 10.40 14.98
N ALA A 63 6.18 10.30 14.29
CA ALA A 63 6.01 9.25 13.27
C ALA A 63 6.75 9.63 11.98
N THR A 64 7.83 8.91 11.69
CA THR A 64 8.54 8.87 10.40
C THR A 64 7.53 8.89 9.25
N GLY A 65 7.74 9.75 8.25
CA GLY A 65 6.80 10.09 7.18
C GLY A 65 6.35 8.93 6.30
N GLU A 66 5.51 8.06 6.84
CA GLU A 66 4.86 6.99 6.10
C GLU A 66 3.71 7.55 5.27
N HIS A 67 3.55 7.03 4.07
CA HIS A 67 2.47 7.38 3.16
C HIS A 67 1.32 6.40 3.30
N LEU A 68 0.11 6.89 3.05
CA LEU A 68 -1.11 6.09 2.99
C LEU A 68 -1.39 5.70 1.54
N TYR A 69 -1.67 4.41 1.32
CA TYR A 69 -1.98 3.85 0.01
C TYR A 69 -3.38 3.25 0.00
N ARG A 70 -4.07 3.34 -1.13
CA ARG A 70 -5.31 2.60 -1.42
C ARG A 70 -5.37 2.16 -2.87
N ARG A 71 -6.35 1.33 -3.21
CA ARG A 71 -6.66 1.00 -4.60
C ARG A 71 -7.28 2.21 -5.29
N ALA A 72 -6.85 2.45 -6.53
CA ALA A 72 -7.53 3.41 -7.39
C ALA A 72 -8.80 2.77 -8.00
N SER A 73 -9.76 3.63 -8.33
CA SER A 73 -11.12 3.28 -8.78
C SER A 73 -11.17 2.38 -10.01
#